data_AF-A0AAD9KCN7-F1
#
_entry.id   AF-A0AAD9KCN7-F1
#
_cell.length_a   1.000
_cell.length_b   1.000
_cell.length_c   1.000
_cell.angle_alpha   90.00
_cell.angle_beta   90.00
_cell.angle_gamma   90.00
#
_symmetry.space_group_name_H-M   'P 1'
#
loop_
_entity.id
_entity.type
_entity.pdbx_description
1 polymer ?
#
loop_
_entity_poly.entity_id
_entity_poly.type
_entity_poly.pdbx_seq_one_letter_code
_entity_poly.pdbx_strand_id
1 'polypeptide(L)'
;MSKKNAPLISRPEPPSVEKIIEDIGSAQKTDVVFILASFPNNGELCLDSVNDSQTSNETNVATTQDTKQGPDVDQVYTEAKQLIDLTEELKTAPERLSNQCEQLETLAQELTESINALKQQARSVPARTGS
;
A
#
# COMPACT_ATOMS: atom_id res chain seq x y z
N MET A 1 -12.28 -27.58 49.98
CA MET A 1 -12.14 -26.24 49.37
C MET A 1 -13.09 -26.12 48.20
N SER A 2 -14.18 -25.38 48.35
CA SER A 2 -15.23 -25.28 47.33
C SER A 2 -14.87 -24.22 46.29
N LYS A 3 -14.57 -24.66 45.06
CA LYS A 3 -14.39 -23.77 43.91
C LYS A 3 -15.77 -23.25 43.51
N LYS A 4 -16.02 -21.98 43.80
CA LYS A 4 -17.21 -21.26 43.38
C LYS A 4 -17.07 -20.97 41.88
N ASN A 5 -17.85 -21.66 41.07
CA ASN A 5 -17.95 -21.39 39.63
C ASN A 5 -18.61 -20.01 39.48
N ALA A 6 -17.81 -18.98 39.22
CA ALA A 6 -18.37 -17.69 38.82
C ALA A 6 -19.03 -17.87 37.45
N PRO A 7 -20.33 -17.58 37.29
CA PRO A 7 -20.99 -17.68 35.99
C PRO A 7 -20.34 -16.68 35.04
N LEU A 8 -20.03 -17.14 33.82
CA LEU A 8 -19.48 -16.27 32.79
C LEU A 8 -20.47 -15.14 32.51
N ILE A 9 -19.95 -13.93 32.31
CA ILE A 9 -20.76 -12.81 31.82
C ILE A 9 -21.43 -13.24 30.51
N SER A 10 -22.72 -12.95 30.38
CA SER A 10 -23.46 -13.30 29.17
C SER A 10 -22.91 -12.53 27.98
N ARG A 11 -22.87 -13.19 26.82
CA ARG A 11 -22.52 -12.55 25.55
C ARG A 11 -23.52 -11.40 25.29
N PRO A 12 -23.05 -10.24 24.78
CA PRO A 12 -23.96 -9.20 24.33
C PRO A 12 -24.86 -9.70 23.20
N GLU A 13 -26.04 -9.10 23.08
CA GLU A 13 -26.94 -9.37 21.96
C GLU A 13 -26.30 -8.94 20.63
N PRO A 14 -26.57 -9.66 19.54
CA PRO A 14 -26.09 -9.28 18.22
C PRO A 14 -26.69 -7.93 17.79
N PRO A 15 -26.01 -7.18 16.90
CA PRO A 15 -26.57 -5.95 16.34
C PRO A 15 -27.83 -6.24 15.50
N SER A 16 -28.69 -5.24 15.39
CA SER A 16 -29.86 -5.32 14.52
C SER A 16 -29.46 -5.20 13.03
N VAL A 17 -30.32 -5.70 12.15
CA VAL A 17 -30.10 -5.67 10.70
C VAL A 17 -30.01 -4.24 10.18
N GLU A 18 -30.82 -3.33 10.74
CA GLU A 18 -30.84 -1.92 10.35
C GLU A 18 -29.47 -1.26 10.60
N LYS A 19 -28.85 -1.59 11.73
CA LYS A 19 -27.53 -1.06 12.09
C LYS A 19 -26.43 -1.60 11.20
N ILE A 20 -26.54 -2.86 10.77
CA ILE A 20 -25.61 -3.46 9.81
C ILE A 20 -25.69 -2.74 8.46
N ILE A 21 -26.91 -2.47 7.98
CA ILE A 21 -27.12 -1.79 6.70
C ILE A 21 -26.60 -0.34 6.75
N GLU A 22 -26.83 0.36 7.87
CA GLU A 22 -26.30 1.70 8.09
C GLU A 22 -24.76 1.71 8.05
N ASP A 23 -24.13 0.76 8.74
CA ASP A 23 -22.67 0.62 8.79
C ASP A 23 -22.08 0.41 7.39
N ILE A 24 -22.65 -0.54 6.62
CA ILE A 24 -22.27 -0.80 5.22
C ILE A 24 -22.48 0.44 4.34
N GLY A 25 -23.59 1.16 4.52
CA GLY A 25 -23.89 2.37 3.74
C GLY A 25 -23.00 3.57 4.09
N SER A 26 -22.48 3.60 5.31
CA SER A 26 -21.57 4.66 5.80
C SER A 26 -20.10 4.42 5.41
N ALA A 27 -19.76 3.19 5.01
CA ALA A 27 -18.40 2.82 4.65
C ALA A 27 -17.93 3.54 3.36
N GLN A 28 -16.67 3.95 3.36
CA GLN A 28 -16.08 4.68 2.23
C GLN A 28 -15.81 3.71 1.06
N LYS A 29 -15.89 4.19 -0.18
CA LYS A 29 -15.54 3.38 -1.37
C LYS A 29 -14.06 2.95 -1.41
N THR A 30 -13.23 3.59 -0.60
CA THR A 30 -11.83 3.26 -0.38
C THR A 30 -11.62 2.26 0.76
N ASP A 31 -12.70 1.73 1.34
CA ASP A 31 -12.61 0.66 2.31
C ASP A 31 -12.06 -0.61 1.64
N VAL A 32 -11.15 -1.28 2.33
CA VAL A 32 -10.50 -2.51 1.88
C VAL A 32 -11.51 -3.59 1.50
N VAL A 33 -12.67 -3.64 2.16
CA VAL A 33 -13.74 -4.60 1.85
C VAL A 33 -14.26 -4.41 0.42
N PHE A 34 -14.39 -3.17 -0.03
CA PHE A 34 -14.86 -2.87 -1.39
C PHE A 34 -13.74 -2.89 -2.44
N ILE A 35 -12.53 -2.50 -2.04
CA ILE A 35 -11.35 -2.57 -2.92
C ILE A 35 -11.04 -4.03 -3.27
N LEU A 36 -11.03 -4.94 -2.28
CA LEU A 36 -10.81 -6.36 -2.51
C LEU A 36 -11.84 -6.98 -3.45
N ALA A 37 -13.11 -6.59 -3.30
CA ALA A 37 -14.20 -7.09 -4.13
C ALA A 37 -14.17 -6.57 -5.58
N SER A 38 -13.43 -5.49 -5.85
CA SER A 38 -13.36 -4.83 -7.16
C SER A 38 -12.16 -5.27 -8.02
N PHE A 39 -11.27 -6.15 -7.52
CA PHE A 39 -10.15 -6.62 -8.32
C PHE A 39 -10.59 -7.67 -9.36
N PRO A 40 -10.27 -7.48 -10.65
CA PRO A 40 -10.47 -8.51 -11.66
C PRO A 40 -9.47 -9.66 -11.45
N ASN A 41 -9.94 -10.75 -10.84
CA ASN A 41 -9.36 -12.11 -10.75
C ASN A 41 -8.01 -12.36 -11.45
N ASN A 42 -6.90 -11.80 -10.96
CA ASN A 42 -5.54 -12.15 -11.37
C ASN A 42 -4.53 -11.88 -10.23
N GLY A 43 -4.86 -12.30 -9.01
CA GLY A 43 -3.96 -12.12 -7.86
C GLY A 43 -4.60 -12.50 -6.54
N GLU A 44 -5.03 -13.76 -6.45
CA GLU A 44 -5.14 -14.59 -5.24
C GLU A 44 -5.43 -13.88 -3.89
N LEU A 45 -6.73 -13.71 -3.59
CA LEU A 45 -7.27 -13.82 -2.22
C LEU A 45 -8.61 -14.54 -2.31
N CYS A 46 -8.64 -15.78 -1.79
CA CYS A 46 -9.83 -16.60 -1.75
C CYS A 46 -10.80 -16.07 -0.68
N LEU A 47 -11.69 -15.15 -1.07
CA LEU A 47 -12.92 -14.92 -0.33
C LEU A 47 -13.97 -15.81 -0.99
N ASP A 48 -14.15 -17.02 -0.44
CA ASP A 48 -15.19 -17.94 -0.89
C ASP A 48 -16.52 -17.18 -0.96
N SER A 49 -16.98 -16.98 -2.20
CA SER A 49 -18.28 -16.41 -2.48
C SER A 49 -19.32 -17.33 -1.86
N VAL A 50 -19.94 -16.89 -0.78
CA VAL A 50 -21.09 -17.57 -0.18
C VAL A 50 -22.25 -17.46 -1.17
N ASN A 51 -22.31 -18.41 -2.10
CA ASN A 51 -23.40 -18.56 -3.04
C ASN A 51 -24.56 -19.22 -2.30
N ASP A 52 -25.40 -18.42 -1.65
CA ASP A 52 -26.59 -18.90 -0.97
C ASP A 52 -27.80 -18.79 -1.92
N SER A 53 -28.10 -19.88 -2.63
CA SER A 53 -29.46 -20.37 -2.92
C SER A 53 -29.47 -21.32 -4.11
N GLN A 54 -29.52 -22.64 -3.86
CA GLN A 54 -30.63 -23.49 -4.33
C GLN A 54 -30.57 -24.90 -3.73
N THR A 55 -31.60 -25.18 -2.92
CA THR A 55 -32.36 -26.44 -2.80
C THR A 55 -31.66 -27.72 -2.31
N SER A 56 -32.10 -28.14 -1.12
CA SER A 56 -32.43 -29.50 -0.66
C SER A 56 -31.86 -30.68 -1.45
N ASN A 57 -31.09 -31.54 -0.78
CA ASN A 57 -31.50 -32.91 -0.42
C ASN A 57 -30.39 -33.64 0.35
N GLU A 58 -30.80 -34.45 1.32
CA GLU A 58 -29.98 -35.31 2.17
C GLU A 58 -29.14 -36.31 1.35
N THR A 59 -27.92 -36.61 1.81
CA THR A 59 -27.39 -37.98 2.10
C THR A 59 -25.86 -37.96 2.24
N ASN A 60 -25.39 -38.11 3.48
CA ASN A 60 -24.27 -38.97 3.93
C ASN A 60 -23.00 -39.11 3.06
N VAL A 61 -21.85 -38.68 3.60
CA VAL A 61 -20.70 -39.53 4.00
C VAL A 61 -19.50 -38.64 4.31
N ALA A 62 -18.91 -38.87 5.48
CA ALA A 62 -17.73 -38.20 5.99
C ALA A 62 -16.52 -38.33 5.05
N THR A 63 -15.81 -37.21 4.85
CA THR A 63 -14.35 -37.19 4.84
C THR A 63 -13.90 -35.82 5.33
N THR A 64 -13.36 -35.83 6.54
CA THR A 64 -12.61 -34.78 7.20
C THR A 64 -11.39 -34.37 6.38
N GLN A 65 -11.33 -33.12 5.91
CA GLN A 65 -10.09 -32.33 5.81
C GLN A 65 -10.43 -30.85 5.97
N ASP A 66 -10.61 -30.45 7.23
CA ASP A 66 -10.47 -29.07 7.68
C ASP A 66 -9.00 -28.66 7.50
N THR A 67 -8.70 -27.97 6.39
CA THR A 67 -7.42 -27.27 6.21
C THR A 67 -7.72 -25.79 6.15
N LYS A 68 -8.14 -25.22 7.28
CA LYS A 68 -7.91 -23.82 7.61
C LYS A 68 -6.41 -23.61 7.77
N GLN A 69 -5.67 -23.51 6.68
CA GLN A 69 -4.37 -22.85 6.73
C GLN A 69 -4.68 -21.35 6.89
N GLY A 70 -4.46 -20.84 8.11
CA GLY A 70 -4.29 -19.40 8.29
C GLY A 70 -3.21 -18.88 7.35
N PRO A 71 -3.13 -17.55 7.13
CA PRO A 71 -2.11 -16.98 6.25
C PRO A 71 -0.75 -17.55 6.63
N ASP A 72 -0.06 -18.12 5.65
CA ASP A 72 1.24 -18.75 5.83
C ASP A 72 2.16 -17.75 6.51
N VAL A 73 2.54 -18.04 7.76
CA VAL A 73 3.28 -17.10 8.62
C VAL A 73 4.59 -16.70 7.95
N ASP A 74 5.16 -17.62 7.18
CA ASP A 74 6.37 -17.39 6.40
C ASP A 74 6.11 -16.36 5.29
N GLN A 75 4.97 -16.41 4.61
CA GLN A 75 4.58 -15.42 3.59
C GLN A 75 4.41 -14.02 4.20
N VAL A 76 3.66 -13.90 5.30
CA VAL A 76 3.45 -12.62 5.99
C VAL A 76 4.76 -12.04 6.50
N TYR A 77 5.66 -12.90 7.00
CA TYR A 77 6.98 -12.48 7.45
C TYR A 77 7.83 -11.94 6.29
N THR A 78 7.82 -12.62 5.13
CA THR A 78 8.55 -12.14 3.96
C THR A 78 8.02 -10.82 3.43
N GLU A 79 6.71 -10.64 3.40
CA GLU A 79 6.06 -9.40 2.97
C GLU A 79 6.38 -8.24 3.94
N ALA A 80 6.28 -8.48 5.25
CA ALA A 80 6.65 -7.49 6.25
C ALA A 80 8.13 -7.07 6.13
N LYS A 81 9.02 -8.00 5.82
CA LYS A 81 10.43 -7.71 5.58
C LYS A 81 10.62 -6.82 4.35
N GLN A 82 9.95 -7.12 3.23
CA GLN A 82 10.01 -6.31 2.02
C GLN A 82 9.50 -4.88 2.26
N LEU A 83 8.43 -4.73 3.04
CA LEU A 83 7.90 -3.43 3.41
C LEU A 83 8.89 -2.63 4.25
N ILE A 84 9.57 -3.27 5.22
CA ILE A 84 10.61 -2.62 6.03
C ILE A 84 11.75 -2.13 5.12
N ASP A 85 12.27 -2.99 4.25
CA ASP A 85 13.36 -2.66 3.33
C ASP A 85 12.99 -1.46 2.43
N LEU A 86 11.76 -1.46 1.88
CA LEU A 86 11.26 -0.37 1.05
C LEU A 86 11.11 0.94 1.84
N THR A 87 10.66 0.87 3.09
CA THR A 87 10.55 2.07 3.93
C THR A 87 11.90 2.67 4.28
N GLU A 88 12.94 1.84 4.46
CA GLU A 88 14.30 2.34 4.63
C GLU A 88 14.82 3.02 3.37
N GLU A 89 14.58 2.43 2.19
CA GLU A 89 14.97 3.06 0.92
C GLU A 89 14.26 4.41 0.72
N LEU A 90 12.94 4.45 0.94
CA LEU A 90 12.13 5.68 0.86
C LEU A 90 12.64 6.77 1.79
N LYS A 91 13.19 6.42 2.96
CA LYS A 91 13.75 7.37 3.91
C LYS A 91 15.01 8.07 3.39
N THR A 92 15.80 7.39 2.56
CA THR A 92 17.05 7.94 1.96
C THR A 92 16.82 8.67 0.64
N ALA A 93 15.72 8.37 -0.06
CA ALA A 93 15.35 9.01 -1.32
C ALA A 93 15.29 10.55 -1.29
N PRO A 94 14.69 11.23 -0.28
CA PRO A 94 14.61 12.69 -0.27
C PRO A 94 15.98 13.35 -0.10
N GLU A 95 16.87 12.77 0.72
CA GLU A 95 18.23 13.27 0.88
C GLU A 95 19.02 13.14 -0.43
N ARG A 96 18.88 12.00 -1.13
CA ARG A 96 19.50 11.80 -2.45
C ARG A 96 19.00 12.83 -3.47
N LEU A 97 17.70 13.10 -3.48
CA LEU A 97 17.11 14.08 -4.39
C LEU A 97 17.57 15.51 -4.07
N SER A 98 17.64 15.87 -2.78
CA SER A 98 18.15 17.16 -2.33
C SER A 98 19.58 17.40 -2.83
N ASN A 99 20.46 16.40 -2.63
CA ASN A 99 21.85 16.46 -3.09
C ASN A 99 21.94 16.62 -4.62
N GLN A 100 21.07 15.96 -5.38
CA GLN A 100 21.03 16.11 -6.84
C GLN A 100 20.57 17.51 -7.27
N CYS A 101 19.59 18.08 -6.59
CA CYS A 101 19.14 19.45 -6.83
C CYS A 101 20.25 20.47 -6.57
N GLU A 102 20.97 20.35 -5.45
CA GLU A 102 22.09 21.24 -5.10
C GLU A 102 23.24 21.14 -6.13
N GLN A 103 23.56 19.93 -6.60
CA GLN A 103 24.55 19.72 -7.65
C GLN A 103 24.14 20.38 -8.97
N LEU A 104 22.88 20.21 -9.36
CA LEU A 104 22.34 20.84 -10.58
C LEU A 104 22.35 22.36 -10.48
N GLU A 105 22.03 22.92 -9.31
CA GLU A 105 22.07 24.36 -9.08
C GLU A 105 23.50 24.91 -9.19
N THR A 106 24.46 24.23 -8.56
CA THR A 106 25.88 24.59 -8.64
C THR A 106 26.37 24.57 -10.09
N LEU A 107 26.05 23.50 -10.83
CA LEU A 107 26.41 23.36 -12.24
C LEU A 107 25.76 24.47 -13.10
N ALA A 108 24.51 24.82 -12.81
CA ALA A 108 23.80 25.88 -13.53
C ALA A 108 24.43 27.26 -13.28
N GLN A 109 24.87 27.53 -12.05
CA GLN A 109 25.60 28.76 -11.71
C GLN A 109 26.94 28.83 -12.45
N GLU A 110 27.74 27.76 -12.41
CA GLU A 110 29.03 27.68 -13.12
C GLU A 110 28.86 27.88 -14.63
N LEU A 111 27.85 27.23 -15.23
CA LEU A 111 27.55 27.41 -16.64
C LEU A 111 27.17 28.87 -16.95
N THR A 112 26.37 29.50 -16.09
CA THR A 112 25.96 30.89 -16.25
C THR A 112 27.16 31.85 -16.17
N GLU A 113 28.08 31.61 -15.24
CA GLU A 113 29.33 32.36 -15.13
C GLU A 113 30.20 32.20 -16.39
N SER A 114 30.36 30.96 -16.88
CA SER A 114 31.14 30.69 -18.09
C SER A 114 30.56 31.39 -19.33
N ILE A 115 29.24 31.40 -19.49
CA ILE A 115 28.54 32.09 -20.57
C ILE A 115 28.76 33.60 -20.47
N ASN A 116 28.70 34.16 -19.25
CA ASN A 116 28.93 35.58 -19.05
C ASN A 116 30.38 35.97 -19.34
N ALA A 117 31.36 35.17 -18.91
CA ALA A 117 32.76 35.36 -19.23
C ALA A 117 33.00 35.33 -20.76
N LEU A 118 32.44 34.33 -21.44
CA LEU A 118 32.54 34.23 -22.90
C LEU A 118 31.89 35.42 -23.62
N LYS A 119 30.72 35.87 -23.15
CA LYS A 119 30.06 37.07 -23.67
C LYS A 119 30.91 38.33 -23.51
N GLN A 120 31.58 38.49 -22.36
CA GLN A 120 32.49 39.62 -22.13
C GLN A 120 33.71 39.54 -23.04
N GLN A 121 34.31 38.35 -23.18
CA GLN A 121 35.44 38.13 -24.09
C GLN A 121 35.06 38.41 -25.55
N ALA A 122 33.89 37.96 -26.00
CA ALA A 122 33.41 38.25 -27.35
C ALA A 122 33.17 39.74 -27.59
N ARG A 123 32.73 40.49 -26.57
CA ARG A 123 32.56 41.95 -26.65
C ARG A 123 33.88 42.73 -26.62
N SER A 124 34.91 42.18 -25.98
CA SER A 124 36.23 42.82 -25.90
C SER A 124 37.11 42.55 -27.13
N VAL A 125 36.69 41.69 -28.07
CA VAL A 125 37.34 41.55 -29.38
C VAL A 125 36.90 42.73 -30.27
N PRO A 126 37.77 43.73 -30.54
CA PRO A 126 37.42 44.78 -31.49
C PRO A 126 37.26 44.15 -32.87
N ALA A 127 36.20 44.55 -33.59
CA ALA A 127 35.99 44.16 -34.98
C ALA A 127 37.27 44.45 -35.77
N ARG A 128 38.00 43.39 -36.13
CA ARG A 128 39.15 43.47 -37.03
C ARG A 128 38.60 43.94 -38.38
N THR A 129 38.66 45.25 -38.60
CA THR A 129 38.30 45.87 -39.87
C THR A 129 39.24 45.32 -40.93
N GLY A 130 38.68 44.54 -41.86
CA GLY A 130 39.37 44.13 -43.08
C GLY A 130 39.74 45.37 -43.87
N SER A 131 41.04 45.54 -44.11
CA SER A 131 41.61 46.49 -45.05
C SER A 131 41.58 45.93 -46.46
#